data_AF-A0A9D7T455-F1
#
_entry.id   AF-A0A9D7T455-F1
#
_cell.length_a   1.000
_cell.length_b   1.000
_cell.length_c   1.000
_cell.angle_alpha   90.00
_cell.angle_beta   90.00
_cell.angle_gamma   90.00
#
_symmetry.space_group_name_H-M   'P 1'
#
loop_
_entity.id
_entity.type
_entity.pdbx_description
1 polymer ?
#
loop_
_entity_poly.entity_id
_entity_poly.type
_entity_poly.pdbx_seq_one_letter_code
_entity_poly.pdbx_strand_id
1 'polypeptide(L)'
;MPKNITKTKKYTLLTSCLNELLELGIVYNAGSGYTESDAISDLSDIYQAMKPKAKKGIWGYCLYHEQDSERVLKGKSLMLSFGALNDEKKTIIKVGKTITEVLSKNGFKVKWDGTETERIELISYTK
;
A
#
# COMPACT_ATOMS: atom_id res chain seq x y z
N MET A 1 -21.75 -1.66 16.90
CA MET A 1 -20.58 -2.32 17.52
C MET A 1 -19.49 -2.45 16.45
N PRO A 2 -18.38 -1.70 16.50
CA PRO A 2 -17.28 -1.97 15.60
C PRO A 2 -16.59 -3.26 16.05
N LYS A 3 -16.42 -4.17 15.09
CA LYS A 3 -15.89 -5.53 15.30
C LYS A 3 -14.44 -5.42 15.76
N ASN A 4 -14.12 -6.02 16.90
CA ASN A 4 -12.74 -6.32 17.28
C ASN A 4 -12.16 -7.26 16.23
N ILE A 5 -11.51 -6.70 15.21
CA ILE A 5 -10.69 -7.47 14.27
C ILE A 5 -9.49 -7.93 15.08
N THR A 6 -9.53 -9.16 15.57
CA THR A 6 -8.35 -9.84 16.09
C THR A 6 -7.30 -9.76 15.00
N LYS A 7 -6.29 -8.88 15.15
CA LYS A 7 -5.20 -8.70 14.16
C LYS A 7 -4.52 -10.05 13.98
N THR A 8 -4.91 -10.77 12.94
CA THR A 8 -4.35 -12.09 12.62
C THR A 8 -2.87 -11.92 12.27
N LYS A 9 -2.06 -12.98 12.43
CA LYS A 9 -0.62 -12.96 12.05
C LYS A 9 -0.37 -12.37 10.66
N LYS A 10 -1.29 -12.62 9.72
CA LYS A 10 -1.27 -12.09 8.35
C LYS A 10 -1.38 -10.55 8.29
N TYR A 11 -2.23 -9.94 9.13
CA TYR A 11 -2.35 -8.47 9.22
C TYR A 11 -1.06 -7.83 9.76
N THR A 12 -0.45 -8.46 10.76
CA THR A 12 0.83 -8.01 11.32
C THR A 12 1.95 -8.08 10.27
N LEU A 13 1.99 -9.15 9.46
CA LEU A 13 2.94 -9.28 8.35
C LEU A 13 2.72 -8.21 7.27
N LEU A 14 1.47 -7.96 6.88
CA LEU A 14 1.15 -6.90 5.91
C LEU A 14 1.61 -5.54 6.44
N THR A 15 1.32 -5.22 7.70
CA THR A 15 1.77 -3.97 8.33
C THR A 15 3.30 -3.88 8.37
N SER A 16 4.00 -5.00 8.61
CA SER A 16 5.47 -5.04 8.55
C SER A 16 6.00 -4.74 7.15
N CYS A 17 5.38 -5.28 6.10
CA CYS A 17 5.75 -4.99 4.70
C CYS A 17 5.52 -3.51 4.36
N LEU A 18 4.40 -2.95 4.82
CA LEU A 18 4.06 -1.56 4.62
C LEU A 18 5.03 -0.62 5.35
N ASN A 19 5.50 -1.00 6.54
CA ASN A 19 6.58 -0.27 7.24
C ASN A 19 7.92 -0.34 6.48
N GLU A 20 8.28 -1.49 5.90
CA GLU A 20 9.48 -1.60 5.04
C GLU A 20 9.38 -0.65 3.83
N LEU A 21 8.19 -0.53 3.23
CA LEU A 21 7.93 0.43 2.16
C LEU A 21 8.08 1.88 2.61
N LEU A 22 7.61 2.21 3.83
CA LEU A 22 7.76 3.54 4.41
C LEU A 22 9.24 3.91 4.60
N GLU A 23 10.07 2.97 5.07
CA GLU A 23 11.51 3.17 5.20
C GLU A 23 12.21 3.35 3.84
N LEU A 24 11.69 2.69 2.80
CA LEU A 24 12.16 2.85 1.43
C LEU A 24 11.70 4.17 0.78
N GLY A 25 10.84 4.96 1.43
CA GLY A 25 10.34 6.23 0.90
C GLY A 25 8.99 6.14 0.18
N ILE A 26 8.21 5.11 0.46
CA ILE A 26 6.86 4.92 -0.09
C ILE A 26 5.85 4.99 1.06
N VAL A 27 5.07 6.07 1.12
CA VAL A 27 4.02 6.20 2.13
C VAL A 27 2.84 5.33 1.76
N TYR A 28 2.20 4.71 2.75
CA TYR A 28 0.97 3.96 2.51
C TYR A 28 -0.19 4.58 3.30
N ASN A 29 -1.38 4.53 2.71
CA ASN A 29 -2.62 4.83 3.41
C ASN A 29 -3.63 3.70 3.23
N ALA A 30 -4.11 3.19 4.36
CA ALA A 30 -5.26 2.30 4.44
C ALA A 30 -6.49 3.21 4.39
N GLY A 31 -6.92 3.60 3.19
CA GLY A 31 -8.04 4.49 2.98
C GLY A 31 -9.26 4.02 3.79
N SER A 32 -9.65 4.83 4.77
CA SER A 32 -10.90 4.69 5.52
C SER A 32 -12.11 5.22 4.74
N GLY A 33 -11.86 5.95 3.65
CA GLY A 33 -12.87 6.52 2.76
C GLY A 33 -13.38 5.57 1.67
N TYR A 34 -14.51 5.93 1.08
CA TYR A 34 -15.17 5.15 0.02
C TYR A 34 -14.57 5.45 -1.37
N THR A 35 -13.81 6.54 -1.53
CA THR A 35 -13.27 6.97 -2.83
C THR A 35 -11.74 7.17 -2.81
N GLU A 36 -11.13 7.13 -4.00
CA GLU A 36 -9.70 7.40 -4.19
C GLU A 36 -9.33 8.84 -3.77
N SER A 37 -10.23 9.80 -4.01
CA SER A 37 -10.07 11.18 -3.59
C SER A 37 -9.97 11.34 -2.07
N ASP A 38 -10.79 10.60 -1.31
CA ASP A 38 -10.72 10.60 0.16
C ASP A 38 -9.35 10.08 0.63
N ALA A 39 -8.90 8.97 0.04
CA ALA A 39 -7.63 8.35 0.37
C ALA A 39 -6.42 9.25 0.05
N ILE A 40 -6.50 10.04 -1.03
CA ILE A 40 -5.49 11.05 -1.40
C ILE A 40 -5.49 12.22 -0.40
N SER A 41 -6.67 12.70 0.00
CA SER A 41 -6.79 13.77 1.01
C SER A 41 -6.15 13.33 2.33
N ASP A 42 -6.51 12.15 2.81
CA ASP A 42 -5.94 11.56 4.03
C ASP A 42 -4.42 11.36 3.90
N LEU A 43 -3.94 10.91 2.74
CA LEU A 43 -2.50 10.75 2.48
C LEU A 43 -1.79 12.11 2.49
N SER A 44 -2.40 13.17 1.95
CA SER A 44 -1.87 14.53 2.03
C SER A 44 -1.75 14.99 3.48
N ASP A 45 -2.74 14.71 4.33
CA ASP A 45 -2.71 15.08 5.74
C ASP A 45 -1.63 14.31 6.52
N ILE A 46 -1.50 12.99 6.27
CA ILE A 46 -0.42 12.16 6.81
C ILE A 46 0.93 12.70 6.36
N TYR A 47 1.07 12.99 5.06
CA TYR A 47 2.28 13.55 4.49
C TYR A 47 2.61 14.88 5.16
N GLN A 48 1.64 15.78 5.34
CA GLN A 48 1.85 17.06 6.01
C GLN A 48 2.24 16.91 7.49
N ALA A 49 1.63 15.97 8.21
CA ALA A 49 1.94 15.67 9.61
C ALA A 49 3.32 14.99 9.80
N MET A 50 3.88 14.37 8.76
CA MET A 50 5.21 13.76 8.83
C MET A 50 6.32 14.80 9.05
N LYS A 51 7.33 14.39 9.82
CA LYS A 51 8.53 15.20 10.08
C LYS A 51 9.23 15.57 8.76
N PRO A 52 9.82 16.77 8.63
CA PRO A 52 10.52 17.21 7.42
C PRO A 52 11.62 16.24 6.94
N LYS A 53 12.29 15.58 7.88
CA LYS A 53 13.32 14.56 7.59
C LYS A 53 12.74 13.30 6.94
N ALA A 54 11.53 12.89 7.32
CA ALA A 54 10.83 11.77 6.70
C ALA A 54 10.31 12.14 5.30
N LYS A 55 9.77 13.36 5.14
CA LYS A 55 9.34 13.91 3.84
C LYS A 55 10.44 13.88 2.79
N LYS A 56 11.67 14.24 3.17
CA LYS A 56 12.82 14.32 2.24
C LYS A 56 13.18 12.99 1.57
N GLY A 57 12.76 11.87 2.13
CA GLY A 57 13.00 10.54 1.57
C GLY A 57 11.82 9.96 0.81
N ILE A 58 10.66 10.63 0.79
CA ILE A 58 9.46 10.09 0.16
C ILE A 58 9.45 10.42 -1.32
N TRP A 59 9.25 9.41 -2.15
CA TRP A 59 9.19 9.52 -3.61
C TRP A 59 7.97 8.81 -4.20
N GLY A 60 7.23 8.04 -3.39
CA GLY A 60 6.03 7.33 -3.83
C GLY A 60 4.96 7.19 -2.75
N TYR A 61 3.79 6.76 -3.17
CA TYR A 61 2.68 6.43 -2.29
C TYR A 61 1.92 5.18 -2.75
N CYS A 62 1.25 4.54 -1.81
CA CYS A 62 0.39 3.38 -2.01
C CYS A 62 -0.94 3.59 -1.27
N LEU A 63 -2.06 3.35 -1.94
CA LEU A 63 -3.40 3.48 -1.40
C LEU A 63 -4.11 2.14 -1.51
N TYR A 64 -4.81 1.74 -0.45
CA TYR A 64 -5.69 0.57 -0.48
C TYR A 64 -6.91 0.81 0.40
N HIS A 65 -8.04 0.19 0.06
CA HIS A 65 -9.24 0.28 0.89
C HIS A 65 -9.16 -0.68 2.07
N GLU A 66 -9.43 -0.17 3.28
CA GLU A 66 -9.40 -0.97 4.51
C GLU A 66 -10.40 -2.15 4.45
N GLN A 67 -11.57 -1.94 3.83
CA GLN A 67 -12.59 -2.99 3.64
C GLN A 67 -12.08 -4.19 2.82
N ASP A 68 -11.12 -3.96 1.92
CA ASP A 68 -10.53 -5.03 1.12
C ASP A 68 -9.35 -5.71 1.84
N SER A 69 -8.72 -5.06 2.81
CA SER A 69 -7.66 -5.68 3.62
C SER A 69 -8.20 -6.85 4.45
N GLU A 70 -9.41 -6.73 5.01
CA GLU A 70 -10.10 -7.84 5.67
C GLU A 70 -10.44 -8.99 4.72
N ARG A 71 -10.72 -8.67 3.44
CA ARG A 71 -11.08 -9.66 2.42
C ARG A 71 -9.87 -10.45 1.96
N VAL A 72 -8.69 -9.82 1.89
CA VAL A 72 -7.41 -10.54 1.66
C VAL A 72 -7.13 -11.57 2.74
N LEU A 73 -7.41 -11.23 4.00
CA LEU A 73 -7.28 -12.18 5.11
C LEU A 73 -8.22 -13.38 4.98
N LYS A 74 -9.34 -13.21 4.25
CA LYS A 74 -10.35 -14.22 3.93
C LYS A 74 -10.12 -14.91 2.57
N GLY A 75 -8.99 -14.67 1.90
CA GLY A 75 -8.60 -15.34 0.64
C GLY A 75 -9.14 -14.71 -0.64
N LYS A 76 -9.59 -13.44 -0.60
CA LYS A 76 -9.93 -12.66 -1.79
C LYS A 76 -8.77 -11.74 -2.19
N SER A 77 -8.82 -11.15 -3.39
CA SER A 77 -7.78 -10.20 -3.80
C SER A 77 -7.99 -8.80 -3.23
N LEU A 78 -6.89 -8.08 -2.98
CA LEU A 78 -6.84 -6.67 -2.59
C LEU A 78 -6.21 -5.86 -3.72
N MET A 79 -6.85 -4.77 -4.12
CA MET A 79 -6.30 -3.86 -5.10
C MET A 79 -5.53 -2.73 -4.41
N LEU A 80 -4.29 -2.53 -4.83
CA LEU A 80 -3.40 -1.48 -4.35
C LEU A 80 -3.21 -0.47 -5.50
N SER A 81 -3.70 0.75 -5.30
CA SER A 81 -3.34 1.89 -6.16
C SER A 81 -1.99 2.43 -5.71
N PHE A 82 -1.16 2.90 -6.62
CA PHE A 82 0.13 3.48 -6.29
C PHE A 82 0.47 4.63 -7.23
N GLY A 83 1.36 5.52 -6.79
CA GLY A 83 1.79 6.67 -7.56
C GLY A 83 3.12 7.24 -7.07
N ALA A 84 3.64 8.21 -7.80
CA ALA A 84 4.88 8.92 -7.49
C ALA A 84 4.59 10.37 -7.14
N LEU A 85 5.38 10.99 -6.27
CA LEU A 85 5.21 12.41 -5.93
C LEU A 85 5.62 13.37 -7.05
N ASN A 86 6.47 12.91 -7.98
CA ASN A 86 6.90 13.68 -9.14
C ASN A 86 6.05 13.40 -10.40
N ASP A 87 5.02 12.56 -10.30
CA ASP A 87 4.17 12.09 -11.41
C ASP A 87 4.94 11.52 -12.63
N GLU A 88 6.23 11.19 -12.46
CA GLU A 88 7.02 10.63 -13.55
C GLU A 88 6.70 9.14 -13.70
N LYS A 89 6.30 8.74 -14.90
CA LYS A 89 6.03 7.33 -15.26
C LYS A 89 7.13 6.36 -14.82
N LYS A 90 8.41 6.74 -14.98
CA LYS A 90 9.55 5.91 -14.54
C LYS A 90 9.55 5.70 -13.02
N THR A 91 9.25 6.75 -12.26
CA THR A 91 9.14 6.68 -10.80
C THR A 91 7.91 5.87 -10.39
N ILE A 92 6.77 6.06 -11.04
CA ILE A 92 5.53 5.30 -10.75
C ILE A 92 5.79 3.79 -10.93
N ILE A 93 6.38 3.39 -12.06
CA ILE A 93 6.74 1.98 -12.31
C ILE A 93 7.75 1.49 -11.26
N LYS A 94 8.71 2.31 -10.84
CA LYS A 94 9.67 1.97 -9.78
C LYS A 94 8.96 1.75 -8.43
N VAL A 95 7.96 2.56 -8.10
CA VAL A 95 7.13 2.39 -6.89
C VAL A 95 6.42 1.04 -6.97
N GLY A 96 5.74 0.75 -8.08
CA GLY A 96 5.02 -0.52 -8.25
C GLY A 96 5.93 -1.75 -8.17
N LYS A 97 7.13 -1.69 -8.76
CA LYS A 97 8.15 -2.74 -8.62
C LYS A 97 8.58 -2.94 -7.16
N THR A 98 8.83 -1.85 -6.45
CA THR A 98 9.27 -1.93 -5.05
C THR A 98 8.18 -2.55 -4.16
N ILE A 99 6.93 -2.14 -4.35
CA ILE A 99 5.77 -2.71 -3.64
C ILE A 99 5.65 -4.21 -3.91
N THR A 100 5.69 -4.60 -5.19
CA THR A 100 5.55 -6.01 -5.58
C THR A 100 6.69 -6.88 -5.07
N GLU A 101 7.93 -6.38 -5.10
CA GLU A 101 9.11 -7.08 -4.57
C GLU A 101 9.04 -7.29 -3.05
N VAL A 102 8.72 -6.24 -2.28
CA VAL A 102 8.60 -6.33 -0.81
C VAL A 102 7.50 -7.31 -0.41
N LEU A 103 6.33 -7.23 -1.04
CA LEU A 103 5.22 -8.15 -0.77
C LEU A 103 5.57 -9.59 -1.15
N SER A 104 6.17 -9.80 -2.33
CA SER A 104 6.57 -11.14 -2.79
C SER A 104 7.62 -11.77 -1.88
N LYS A 105 8.65 -11.01 -1.48
CA LYS A 105 9.70 -11.42 -0.54
C LYS A 105 9.14 -11.90 0.80
N ASN A 106 8.03 -11.29 1.24
CA ASN A 106 7.36 -11.65 2.48
C ASN A 106 6.31 -12.79 2.32
N GLY A 107 6.20 -13.41 1.13
CA GLY A 107 5.34 -14.58 0.89
C GLY A 107 3.93 -14.24 0.43
N PHE A 108 3.68 -12.99 0.02
CA PHE A 108 2.44 -12.61 -0.62
C PHE A 108 2.51 -12.81 -2.14
N LYS A 109 1.43 -13.34 -2.71
CA LYS A 109 1.26 -13.46 -4.15
C LYS A 109 0.63 -12.17 -4.68
N VAL A 110 1.43 -11.39 -5.38
CA VAL A 110 1.00 -10.19 -6.08
C VAL A 110 0.91 -10.45 -7.58
N LYS A 111 0.01 -9.74 -8.24
CA LYS A 111 -0.15 -9.73 -9.69
C LYS A 111 -0.22 -8.28 -10.13
N TRP A 112 0.70 -7.92 -11.00
CA TRP A 112 0.80 -6.60 -11.60
C TRP A 112 1.43 -6.78 -12.98
N ASP A 113 0.97 -6.02 -13.96
CA ASP A 113 1.42 -6.12 -15.35
C ASP A 113 2.68 -5.28 -15.64
N GLY A 114 3.11 -4.47 -14.67
CA GLY A 114 4.28 -3.59 -14.81
C GLY A 114 3.96 -2.20 -15.35
N THR A 115 2.68 -1.85 -15.53
CA THR A 115 2.26 -0.54 -16.04
C THR A 115 1.92 0.44 -14.92
N GLU A 116 2.07 1.73 -15.21
CA GLU A 116 1.77 2.81 -14.27
C GLU A 116 0.27 3.04 -14.05
N THR A 117 -0.58 2.54 -14.94
CA THR A 117 -2.04 2.74 -14.91
C THR A 117 -2.78 1.61 -14.22
N GLU A 118 -2.20 0.41 -14.15
CA GLU A 118 -2.83 -0.74 -13.52
C GLU A 118 -2.53 -0.85 -12.05
N ARG A 119 -3.54 -1.30 -11.29
CA ARG A 119 -3.43 -1.53 -9.85
C ARG A 119 -2.67 -2.82 -9.58
N ILE A 120 -1.98 -2.88 -8.44
CA ILE A 120 -1.35 -4.12 -7.98
C ILE A 120 -2.42 -4.97 -7.29
N GLU A 121 -2.66 -6.17 -7.81
CA GLU A 121 -3.59 -7.13 -7.22
C GLU A 121 -2.85 -8.06 -6.26
N LEU A 122 -3.12 -7.96 -4.97
CA LEU A 122 -2.65 -8.88 -3.94
C LEU A 122 -3.63 -10.05 -3.84
N ILE A 123 -3.27 -11.21 -4.39
CA ILE A 123 -4.17 -12.36 -4.56
C ILE A 123 -4.29 -13.19 -3.28
N SER A 124 -3.16 -13.60 -2.71
CA SER A 124 -3.15 -14.53 -1.58
C SER A 124 -1.83 -14.50 -0.82
N TYR A 125 -1.79 -15.15 0.33
CA TYR A 125 -0.59 -15.34 1.13
C TYR A 125 -0.36 -16.85 1.29
N THR A 126 0.85 -17.33 0.93
CA THR A 126 1.13 -18.78 0.77
C THR A 126 2.01 -19.37 1.87
N LYS A 127 2.26 -18.66 2.96
CA LYS A 127 3.25 -19.06 3.98
C LYS A 127 2.66 -19.37 5.35
#